data_AF-A0AAW8FZ81-F1
#
_entry.id   AF-A0AAW8FZ81-F1
#
_cell.length_a   1.000
_cell.length_b   1.000
_cell.length_c   1.000
_cell.angle_alpha   90.00
_cell.angle_beta   90.00
_cell.angle_gamma   90.00
#
_symmetry.space_group_name_H-M   'P 1'
#
loop_
_entity.id
_entity.type
_entity.pdbx_description
1 polymer ?
#
loop_
_entity_poly.entity_id
_entity_poly.type
_entity_poly.pdbx_seq_one_letter_code
_entity_poly.pdbx_strand_id
1 'polypeptide(L)'
;MMGNNVVVVSCDAHHLPHGIMLPLHGHTEHSDQVKEQLEASEPLKKQLWKQTVECKIENQKNVLMKLGNYYEPMIEYQRNVKSGDVTNMEGIAAQHYWKYLITLDFLRQRFGDSPNHFF
;
A
#
# COMPACT_ATOMS: atom_id res chain seq x y z
N MET A 1 -6.08 -21.11 18.37
CA MET A 1 -5.87 -20.42 17.07
C MET A 1 -5.01 -19.18 17.23
N MET A 2 -5.43 -18.15 17.98
CA MET A 2 -4.65 -16.89 18.10
C MET A 2 -3.30 -17.05 18.79
N GLY A 3 -3.17 -17.96 19.77
CA GLY A 3 -1.87 -18.29 20.39
C GLY A 3 -0.84 -18.94 19.44
N ASN A 4 -1.26 -19.32 18.23
CA ASN A 4 -0.39 -19.82 17.16
C ASN A 4 -0.21 -18.77 16.03
N ASN A 5 -0.48 -17.49 16.32
CA ASN A 5 -0.38 -16.38 15.37
C ASN A 5 -1.27 -16.53 14.12
N VAL A 6 -2.44 -17.19 14.27
CA VAL A 6 -3.42 -17.35 13.19
C VAL A 6 -4.30 -16.11 13.10
N VAL A 7 -4.37 -15.50 11.90
CA VAL A 7 -5.27 -14.37 11.61
C VAL A 7 -6.70 -14.88 11.47
N VAL A 8 -7.62 -14.33 12.26
CA VAL A 8 -9.06 -14.61 12.16
C VAL A 8 -9.74 -13.42 11.49
N VAL A 9 -10.35 -13.66 10.33
CA VAL A 9 -11.11 -12.66 9.57
C VAL A 9 -12.59 -12.99 9.68
N SER A 10 -13.40 -12.02 10.08
CA SER A 10 -14.86 -12.11 10.04
C SER A 10 -15.36 -11.47 8.76
N CYS A 11 -16.25 -12.17 8.04
CA CYS A 11 -16.91 -11.64 6.86
C CYS A 11 -18.35 -11.23 7.18
N ASP A 12 -18.90 -10.31 6.39
CA ASP A 12 -20.31 -9.95 6.42
C ASP A 12 -21.19 -10.94 5.63
N ALA A 13 -22.50 -10.66 5.53
CA ALA A 13 -23.45 -11.48 4.78
C ALA A 13 -23.18 -11.55 3.27
N HIS A 14 -22.31 -10.69 2.74
CA HIS A 14 -21.87 -10.68 1.35
C HIS A 14 -20.54 -11.39 1.13
N HIS A 15 -19.99 -12.04 2.16
CA HIS A 15 -18.69 -12.70 2.16
C HIS A 15 -17.51 -11.73 1.98
N LEU A 16 -17.71 -10.43 2.24
CA LEU A 16 -16.63 -9.45 2.23
C LEU A 16 -15.98 -9.36 3.62
N PRO A 17 -14.64 -9.24 3.71
CA PRO A 17 -13.96 -9.04 4.98
C PRO A 17 -14.51 -7.81 5.72
N HIS A 18 -15.11 -8.03 6.89
CA HIS A 18 -15.72 -6.99 7.72
C HIS A 18 -14.83 -6.58 8.90
N GLY A 19 -14.03 -7.52 9.41
CA GLY A 19 -13.14 -7.27 10.54
C GLY A 19 -12.05 -8.32 10.66
N ILE A 20 -10.98 -7.95 11.37
CA ILE A 20 -9.87 -8.83 11.70
C ILE A 20 -9.73 -8.85 13.21
N MET A 21 -9.58 -10.03 13.79
CA MET A 21 -9.35 -10.18 15.23
C MET A 21 -7.87 -9.96 15.53
N LEU A 22 -7.55 -8.87 16.23
CA LEU A 22 -6.18 -8.52 16.63
C LEU A 22 -5.93 -9.06 18.06
N PRO A 23 -5.00 -10.02 18.25
CA PRO A 23 -4.63 -10.47 19.58
C PRO A 23 -3.95 -9.33 20.35
N LEU A 24 -4.41 -9.05 21.57
CA LEU A 24 -3.78 -8.07 22.47
C LEU A 24 -2.64 -8.66 23.31
N HIS A 25 -2.57 -9.99 23.38
CA HIS A 25 -1.55 -10.76 24.07
C HIS A 25 -1.39 -12.10 23.35
N GLY A 26 -0.20 -12.71 23.38
CA GLY A 26 0.06 -13.98 22.72
C GLY A 26 1.50 -14.20 22.24
N HIS A 27 2.32 -13.16 22.28
CA HIS A 27 3.76 -13.22 22.01
C HIS A 27 4.50 -12.47 23.11
N THR A 28 5.57 -13.05 23.66
CA THR A 28 6.34 -12.45 24.77
C THR A 28 6.88 -11.07 24.39
N GLU A 29 7.34 -10.94 23.15
CA GLU A 29 7.90 -9.70 22.59
C GLU A 29 6.87 -8.61 22.24
N HIS A 30 5.56 -8.86 22.39
CA HIS A 30 4.53 -7.89 21.96
C HIS A 30 4.66 -6.55 22.69
N SER A 31 4.92 -6.58 23.99
CA SER A 31 5.11 -5.36 24.79
C SER A 31 6.34 -4.57 24.34
N ASP A 32 7.44 -5.26 24.00
CA ASP A 32 8.68 -4.63 23.53
C ASP A 32 8.49 -4.02 22.13
N GLN A 33 7.81 -4.72 21.22
CA GLN A 33 7.46 -4.19 19.90
C GLN A 33 6.58 -2.94 19.99
N VAL A 34 5.56 -2.96 20.86
CA VAL A 34 4.71 -1.78 21.08
C VAL A 34 5.53 -0.61 21.63
N LYS A 35 6.44 -0.88 22.56
CA LYS A 35 7.36 0.14 23.08
C LYS A 35 8.24 0.73 21.98
N GLU A 36 8.86 -0.10 21.14
CA GLU A 36 9.67 0.36 20.01
C GLU A 36 8.86 1.19 19.00
N GLN A 37 7.61 0.82 18.73
CA GLN A 37 6.72 1.60 17.86
C GLN A 37 6.40 2.99 18.43
N LEU A 38 6.19 3.08 19.74
CA LEU A 38 5.93 4.35 20.44
C LEU A 38 7.18 5.24 20.48
N GLU A 39 8.35 4.63 20.67
CA GLU A 39 9.64 5.32 20.75
C GLU A 39 10.25 5.63 19.36
N ALA A 40 9.65 5.11 18.28
CA ALA A 40 10.13 5.30 16.91
C ALA A 40 10.22 6.78 16.54
N SER A 41 11.44 7.23 16.25
CA SER A 41 11.70 8.62 15.91
C SER A 41 10.96 9.04 14.63
N GLU A 42 10.59 10.32 14.56
CA GLU A 42 9.95 10.89 13.37
C GLU A 42 10.79 10.74 12.09
N PRO A 43 12.13 10.94 12.11
CA PRO A 43 12.98 10.67 10.96
C PRO A 43 12.92 9.21 10.49
N LEU A 44 12.93 8.24 11.41
CA LEU A 44 12.84 6.82 11.08
C LEU A 44 11.51 6.50 10.38
N LYS A 45 10.39 6.95 10.95
CA LYS A 45 9.06 6.74 10.36
C LYS A 45 8.99 7.29 8.93
N LYS A 46 9.51 8.51 8.70
CA LYS A 46 9.56 9.11 7.35
C LYS A 46 10.43 8.33 6.37
N GLN A 47 11.57 7.79 6.81
CA GLN A 47 12.44 6.97 5.98
C GLN A 47 11.82 5.62 5.62
N LEU A 48 11.18 4.94 6.57
CA LEU A 48 10.50 3.66 6.34
C LEU A 48 9.30 3.83 5.41
N TRP A 49 8.51 4.90 5.61
CA TRP A 49 7.40 5.23 4.74
C TRP A 49 7.87 5.52 3.31
N LYS A 50 8.93 6.32 3.15
CA LYS A 50 9.51 6.60 1.83
C LYS A 50 9.93 5.33 1.09
N GLN A 51 10.64 4.42 1.77
CA GLN A 51 11.04 3.13 1.17
C GLN A 51 9.83 2.31 0.72
N THR A 52 8.78 2.27 1.54
CA THR A 52 7.53 1.59 1.18
C THR A 52 6.91 2.16 -0.11
N VAL A 53 6.90 3.48 -0.25
CA VAL A 53 6.40 4.15 -1.46
C VAL A 53 7.29 3.89 -2.67
N GLU A 54 8.61 3.96 -2.54
CA GLU A 54 9.54 3.64 -3.63
C GLU A 54 9.36 2.20 -4.12
N CYS A 55 9.17 1.23 -3.21
CA CYS A 55 8.86 -0.15 -3.55
C CYS A 55 7.47 -0.31 -4.20
N LYS A 56 6.47 0.45 -3.75
CA LYS A 56 5.14 0.46 -4.37
C LYS A 56 5.22 0.90 -5.84
N ILE A 57 5.90 2.02 -6.11
CA ILE A 57 6.06 2.56 -7.47
C ILE A 57 6.86 1.58 -8.33
N GLU A 58 7.92 0.98 -7.78
CA GLU A 58 8.70 -0.07 -8.47
C GLU A 58 7.84 -1.25 -8.90
N ASN A 59 6.99 -1.75 -7.99
CA ASN A 59 6.10 -2.87 -8.29
C ASN A 59 5.05 -2.50 -9.35
N GLN A 60 4.46 -1.31 -9.26
CA GLN A 60 3.53 -0.80 -10.27
C GLN A 60 4.18 -0.68 -11.64
N LYS A 61 5.39 -0.13 -11.72
CA LYS A 61 6.20 -0.07 -12.94
C LYS A 61 6.42 -1.47 -13.51
N ASN A 62 6.82 -2.43 -12.67
CA ASN A 62 7.10 -3.80 -13.10
C ASN A 62 5.85 -4.52 -13.62
N VAL A 63 4.66 -4.21 -13.10
CA VAL A 63 3.40 -4.71 -13.66
C VAL A 63 3.15 -4.13 -15.05
N LEU A 64 3.26 -2.81 -15.24
CA LEU A 64 3.07 -2.20 -16.56
C LEU A 64 4.08 -2.73 -17.58
N MET A 65 5.36 -2.82 -17.20
CA MET A 65 6.43 -3.36 -18.03
C MET A 65 6.13 -4.79 -18.48
N LYS A 66 5.68 -5.66 -17.57
CA LYS A 66 5.31 -7.05 -17.89
C LYS A 66 4.13 -7.15 -18.86
N LEU A 67 3.22 -6.17 -18.83
CA LEU A 67 2.07 -6.12 -19.73
C LEU A 67 2.38 -5.41 -21.05
N GLY A 68 3.59 -4.86 -21.22
CA GLY A 68 3.96 -4.07 -22.40
C GLY A 68 3.31 -2.68 -22.45
N ASN A 69 2.83 -2.17 -21.31
CA ASN A 69 2.19 -0.86 -21.19
C ASN A 69 3.22 0.22 -20.86
N TYR A 70 2.89 1.48 -21.16
CA TYR A 70 3.79 2.62 -20.96
C TYR A 70 4.17 2.82 -19.48
N TYR A 71 5.44 2.58 -19.13
CA TYR A 71 5.93 2.52 -17.74
C TYR A 71 7.10 3.45 -17.46
N GLU A 72 7.75 3.97 -18.49
CA GLU A 72 9.04 4.65 -18.44
C GLU A 72 9.06 5.86 -17.50
N PRO A 73 8.01 6.73 -17.44
CA PRO A 73 7.97 7.84 -16.49
C PRO A 73 8.01 7.40 -15.02
N MET A 74 7.58 6.17 -14.70
CA MET A 74 7.56 5.68 -13.32
C MET A 74 8.98 5.51 -12.73
N ILE A 75 10.00 5.37 -13.58
CA ILE A 75 11.41 5.36 -13.15
C ILE A 75 11.78 6.69 -12.50
N GLU A 76 11.33 7.80 -13.08
CA GLU A 76 11.58 9.13 -12.52
C GLU A 76 10.71 9.40 -11.30
N TYR A 77 9.45 8.95 -11.29
CA TYR A 77 8.57 9.11 -10.13
C TYR A 77 9.15 8.45 -8.89
N GLN A 78 9.64 7.21 -9.02
CA GLN A 78 10.30 6.49 -7.94
C GLN A 78 11.53 7.25 -7.41
N ARG A 79 12.41 7.71 -8.30
CA ARG A 79 13.64 8.42 -7.91
C ARG A 79 13.38 9.76 -7.21
N ASN A 80 12.25 10.38 -7.52
CA ASN A 80 11.88 11.69 -6.99
C ASN A 80 11.02 11.63 -5.72
N VAL A 81 10.76 10.45 -5.13
CA VAL A 81 10.07 10.35 -3.84
C VAL A 81 10.91 11.04 -2.76
N LYS A 82 10.38 12.13 -2.20
CA LYS A 82 11.04 12.88 -1.12
C LYS A 82 10.54 12.43 0.25
N SER A 83 11.23 12.83 1.31
CA SER A 83 10.79 12.56 2.68
C SER A 83 9.37 13.11 2.90
N GLY A 84 8.45 12.24 3.33
CA GLY A 84 7.03 12.56 3.48
C GLY A 84 6.29 12.86 2.16
N ASP A 85 6.88 12.50 1.01
CA ASP A 85 6.36 12.73 -0.35
C ASP A 85 5.72 14.09 -0.58
N VAL A 86 6.45 15.14 -0.18
CA VAL A 86 6.03 16.53 -0.38
C VAL A 86 5.74 16.91 -1.84
N THR A 87 6.21 16.10 -2.79
CA THR A 87 5.99 16.25 -4.24
C THR A 87 4.87 15.38 -4.79
N ASN A 88 4.19 14.59 -3.95
CA ASN A 88 3.10 13.68 -4.31
C ASN A 88 3.44 12.71 -5.45
N MET A 89 4.66 12.17 -5.45
CA MET A 89 5.10 11.16 -6.42
C MET A 89 4.28 9.88 -6.31
N GLU A 90 3.81 9.51 -5.12
CA GLU A 90 2.91 8.37 -4.94
C GLU A 90 1.60 8.56 -5.71
N GLY A 91 0.98 9.73 -5.60
CA GLY A 91 -0.26 10.06 -6.30
C GLY A 91 -0.07 10.14 -7.81
N ILE A 92 1.00 10.79 -8.27
CA ILE A 92 1.34 10.90 -9.70
C ILE A 92 1.60 9.50 -10.30
N ALA A 93 2.38 8.67 -9.61
CA ALA A 93 2.65 7.30 -10.03
C ALA A 93 1.36 6.45 -10.05
N ALA A 94 0.48 6.60 -9.06
CA ALA A 94 -0.80 5.90 -9.04
C ALA A 94 -1.73 6.34 -10.18
N GLN A 95 -1.80 7.63 -10.50
CA GLN A 95 -2.59 8.13 -11.63
C GLN A 95 -2.09 7.55 -12.95
N HIS A 96 -0.77 7.58 -13.18
CA HIS A 96 -0.15 6.97 -14.35
C HIS A 96 -0.43 5.47 -14.41
N TYR A 97 -0.22 4.77 -13.30
CA TYR A 97 -0.43 3.33 -13.20
C TYR A 97 -1.85 2.92 -13.61
N TRP A 98 -2.88 3.49 -13.00
CA TRP A 98 -4.27 3.13 -13.30
C TRP A 98 -4.68 3.48 -14.72
N LYS A 99 -4.20 4.61 -15.24
CA LYS A 99 -4.44 5.05 -16.63
C LYS A 99 -3.91 4.05 -17.65
N TYR A 100 -2.72 3.50 -17.43
CA TYR A 100 -2.10 2.56 -18.38
C TYR A 100 -2.35 1.08 -18.04
N LEU A 101 -2.92 0.77 -16.87
CA LEU A 101 -3.34 -0.59 -16.54
C LEU A 101 -4.75 -0.90 -17.06
N ILE A 102 -5.68 0.06 -16.93
CA ILE A 102 -7.11 -0.16 -17.25
C ILE A 102 -7.44 0.47 -18.59
N THR A 103 -7.63 1.79 -18.64
CA THR A 103 -7.89 2.58 -19.85
C THR A 103 -7.46 4.03 -19.63
N LEU A 104 -7.21 4.76 -20.73
CA LEU A 104 -6.72 6.15 -20.66
C LEU A 104 -7.69 7.12 -19.96
N ASP A 105 -8.99 6.80 -20.00
CA ASP A 105 -10.07 7.59 -19.39
C ASP A 105 -10.47 7.07 -17.99
N PHE A 106 -9.85 5.99 -17.51
CA PHE A 106 -10.17 5.42 -16.21
C PHE A 106 -9.69 6.33 -15.08
N LEU A 107 -10.60 6.61 -14.14
CA LEU A 107 -10.32 7.34 -12.93
C LEU A 107 -10.53 6.45 -11.71
N ARG A 108 -9.48 6.27 -10.91
CA ARG A 108 -9.56 5.54 -9.64
C ARG A 108 -10.30 6.39 -8.61
N GLN A 109 -11.47 5.93 -8.18
CA GLN A 109 -12.31 6.60 -7.19
C GLN A 109 -12.87 5.60 -6.17
N ARG A 110 -13.05 6.06 -4.93
CA ARG A 110 -13.53 5.22 -3.81
C ARG A 110 -14.92 4.60 -4.07
N PHE A 111 -15.81 5.35 -4.71
CA PHE A 111 -17.18 4.94 -5.03
C PHE A 111 -17.44 5.01 -6.54
N GLY A 112 -16.39 4.90 -7.35
CA GLY A 112 -16.52 4.94 -8.81
C GLY A 112 -17.15 3.66 -9.36
N ASP A 113 -17.57 3.72 -10.62
CA ASP A 113 -18.10 2.57 -11.33
C ASP A 113 -17.04 1.48 -11.55
N SER A 114 -17.51 0.30 -11.93
CA SER A 114 -16.66 -0.81 -12.38
C SER A 114 -15.57 -0.32 -13.35
N PRO A 115 -14.29 -0.70 -13.17
CA PRO A 115 -13.79 -1.74 -12.27
C PRO A 115 -13.33 -1.27 -10.87
N ASN A 116 -13.69 -0.07 -10.38
CA ASN A 116 -13.17 0.46 -9.12
C ASN A 116 -13.40 -0.42 -7.88
N HIS A 117 -14.44 -1.25 -7.89
CA HIS A 117 -14.78 -2.14 -6.78
C HIS A 117 -13.90 -3.41 -6.73
N PHE A 118 -13.12 -3.69 -7.77
CA PHE A 118 -12.17 -4.82 -7.80
C PHE A 118 -10.80 -4.47 -7.22
N PHE A 119 -10.54 -3.19 -6.95
CA PHE A 119 -9.27 -2.65 -6.50
C PHE A 119 -9.44 -1.83 -5.22
#